data_AF-A0A1Y2UT65-F1
#
_entry.id   AF-A0A1Y2UT65-F1
#
_cell.length_a   1.000
_cell.length_b   1.000
_cell.length_c   1.000
_cell.angle_alpha   90.00
_cell.angle_beta   90.00
_cell.angle_gamma   90.00
#
_symmetry.space_group_name_H-M   'P 1'
#
loop_
_entity.id
_entity.type
_entity.pdbx_description
1 polymer ?
#
loop_
_entity_poly.entity_id
_entity_poly.type
_entity_poly.pdbx_seq_one_letter_code
_entity_poly.pdbx_strand_id
1 'polypeptide(L)'
;MKRLLVFAAWIAAVTAAHTWKHQHRQHQRHYRHHQHHHTPRARTALPEGYYVKPMIWRGTLKEGDPEITLHGTIEDVAAQIRAVEPQFIWPSQDQHATISERAEITKVTCDIDGANAHGAPLLQVWQIRNNLAHATGTCSVEGGPGVCSRISCSGHAALWLCSDSPSYIYTKCNDLVAYTNDIVNECQGSSKGHMHDQHATVRGRGSDTGDYHVIIGYDDC
;
A
#
# COMPACT_ATOMS: atom_id res chain seq x y z
N MET A 1 -54.60 -14.70 46.19
CA MET A 1 -53.66 -13.58 45.92
C MET A 1 -52.38 -13.99 45.18
N LYS A 2 -51.70 -15.11 45.49
CA LYS A 2 -50.45 -15.52 44.78
C LYS A 2 -50.60 -15.82 43.27
N ARG A 3 -51.74 -16.36 42.81
CA ARG A 3 -51.96 -16.70 41.39
C ARG A 3 -52.12 -15.50 40.44
N LEU A 4 -52.62 -14.36 40.93
CA LEU A 4 -52.75 -13.14 40.12
C LEU A 4 -51.40 -12.47 39.85
N LEU A 5 -50.47 -12.52 40.82
CA LEU A 5 -49.13 -11.95 40.68
C LEU A 5 -48.28 -12.68 39.62
N VAL A 6 -48.42 -14.01 39.52
CA VAL A 6 -47.71 -14.81 38.52
C VAL A 6 -48.22 -14.51 37.10
N PHE A 7 -49.53 -14.32 36.93
CA PHE A 7 -50.12 -13.96 35.63
C PHE A 7 -49.68 -12.57 35.16
N ALA A 8 -49.64 -11.58 36.07
CA ALA A 8 -49.20 -10.23 35.75
C ALA A 8 -47.72 -10.19 35.34
N ALA A 9 -46.84 -10.95 36.01
CA ALA A 9 -45.43 -11.07 35.67
C ALA A 9 -45.21 -11.73 34.29
N TRP A 10 -46.03 -12.73 33.95
CA TRP A 10 -45.95 -13.41 32.64
C TRP A 10 -46.37 -12.48 31.49
N ILE A 11 -47.43 -11.69 31.68
CA ILE A 11 -47.88 -10.71 30.68
C ILE A 11 -46.79 -9.65 30.45
N ALA A 12 -46.20 -9.12 31.53
CA ALA A 12 -45.13 -8.12 31.44
C ALA A 12 -43.90 -8.64 30.67
N ALA A 13 -43.49 -9.89 30.91
CA ALA A 13 -42.37 -10.53 30.21
C ALA A 13 -42.64 -10.73 28.71
N VAL A 14 -43.86 -11.15 28.35
CA VAL A 14 -44.26 -11.33 26.94
C VAL A 14 -44.28 -9.99 26.20
N THR A 15 -44.79 -8.92 26.83
CA THR A 15 -44.79 -7.58 26.24
C THR A 15 -43.38 -7.03 26.04
N ALA A 16 -42.48 -7.23 27.02
CA ALA A 16 -41.08 -6.79 26.91
C ALA A 16 -40.32 -7.55 25.80
N ALA A 17 -40.60 -8.85 25.62
CA ALA A 17 -39.99 -9.64 24.55
C ALA A 17 -40.49 -9.22 23.16
N HIS A 18 -41.75 -8.80 23.04
CA HIS A 18 -42.33 -8.32 21.77
C HIS A 18 -41.80 -6.93 21.40
N THR A 19 -41.69 -6.00 22.36
CA THR A 19 -41.09 -4.68 22.12
C THR A 19 -39.62 -4.81 21.74
N TRP A 20 -38.84 -5.65 22.43
CA TRP A 20 -37.44 -5.90 22.09
C TRP A 20 -37.28 -6.45 20.67
N LYS A 21 -38.08 -7.45 20.28
CA LYS A 21 -38.06 -8.00 18.90
C LYS A 21 -38.43 -6.96 17.84
N HIS A 22 -39.39 -6.08 18.13
CA HIS A 22 -39.82 -5.05 17.19
C HIS A 22 -38.74 -3.98 17.02
N GLN A 23 -38.11 -3.57 18.11
CA GLN A 23 -37.04 -2.58 18.14
C GLN A 23 -35.76 -3.10 17.45
N HIS A 24 -35.40 -4.37 17.67
CA HIS A 24 -34.28 -5.02 16.96
C HIS A 24 -34.51 -5.13 15.44
N ARG A 25 -35.74 -5.46 15.03
CA ARG A 25 -36.09 -5.53 13.59
C ARG A 25 -36.05 -4.16 12.92
N GLN A 26 -36.47 -3.10 13.60
CA GLN A 26 -36.37 -1.74 13.07
C GLN A 26 -34.92 -1.27 12.96
N HIS A 27 -34.08 -1.56 13.97
CA HIS A 27 -32.65 -1.25 13.94
C HIS A 27 -31.92 -1.99 12.80
N GLN A 28 -32.25 -3.28 12.57
CA GLN A 28 -31.67 -4.05 11.46
C GLN A 28 -32.13 -3.58 10.07
N ARG A 29 -33.37 -3.09 9.93
CA ARG A 29 -33.86 -2.51 8.66
C ARG A 29 -33.21 -1.17 8.35
N HIS A 30 -32.96 -0.34 9.36
CA HIS A 30 -32.23 0.92 9.19
C HIS A 30 -30.77 0.69 8.80
N TYR A 31 -30.13 -0.34 9.34
CA TYR A 31 -28.76 -0.72 8.97
C TYR A 31 -28.64 -1.24 7.53
N ARG A 32 -29.61 -2.02 7.04
CA ARG A 32 -29.59 -2.55 5.66
C ARG A 32 -29.79 -1.49 4.59
N HIS A 33 -30.52 -0.42 4.88
CA HIS A 33 -30.78 0.62 3.88
C HIS A 33 -29.62 1.60 3.67
N HIS A 34 -28.66 1.68 4.59
CA HIS A 34 -27.48 2.55 4.48
C HIS A 34 -26.26 1.90 3.81
N GLN A 35 -26.31 0.61 3.46
CA GLN A 35 -25.19 -0.09 2.80
C GLN A 35 -25.18 0.01 1.27
N HIS A 36 -26.10 0.76 0.65
CA HIS A 36 -26.16 0.96 -0.80
C HIS A 36 -25.60 2.30 -1.29
N HIS A 37 -24.96 3.09 -0.42
CA HIS A 37 -24.17 4.23 -0.86
C HIS A 37 -22.75 3.78 -1.16
N HIS A 38 -22.44 3.73 -2.46
CA HIS A 38 -21.11 3.75 -3.08
C HIS A 38 -19.95 3.80 -2.08
N THR A 39 -19.28 2.68 -1.86
CA THR A 39 -17.89 2.71 -1.42
C THR A 39 -17.14 3.57 -2.45
N PRO A 40 -16.48 4.67 -2.08
CA PRO A 40 -15.59 5.35 -3.00
C PRO A 40 -14.60 4.29 -3.52
N ARG A 41 -14.52 4.12 -4.84
CA ARG A 41 -13.41 3.35 -5.42
C ARG A 41 -12.14 3.98 -4.86
N ALA A 42 -11.33 3.21 -4.15
CA ALA A 42 -10.00 3.67 -3.73
C ALA A 42 -9.30 4.25 -4.96
N ARG A 43 -8.87 5.51 -4.87
CA ARG A 43 -8.24 6.20 -5.99
C ARG A 43 -6.81 5.72 -6.06
N THR A 44 -6.49 5.07 -7.16
CA THR A 44 -5.15 4.55 -7.44
C THR A 44 -4.73 4.94 -8.84
N ALA A 45 -3.46 5.31 -8.98
CA ALA A 45 -2.82 5.63 -10.25
C ALA A 45 -2.35 4.39 -11.03
N LEU A 46 -2.54 3.18 -10.47
CA LEU A 46 -2.30 1.95 -11.22
C LEU A 46 -3.20 1.90 -12.47
N PRO A 47 -2.64 1.60 -13.65
CA PRO A 47 -3.43 1.43 -14.86
C PRO A 47 -4.47 0.33 -14.72
N GLU A 48 -5.53 0.40 -15.52
CA GLU A 48 -6.55 -0.64 -15.57
C GLU A 48 -5.92 -1.99 -15.98
N GLY A 49 -6.39 -3.07 -15.34
CA GLY A 49 -5.84 -4.42 -15.54
C GLY A 49 -4.73 -4.80 -14.56
N TYR A 50 -4.12 -3.82 -13.89
CA TYR A 50 -3.22 -4.11 -12.77
C TYR A 50 -3.99 -4.38 -11.49
N TYR A 51 -3.49 -5.29 -10.65
CA TYR A 51 -4.04 -5.54 -9.33
C TYR A 51 -2.93 -5.79 -8.30
N VAL A 52 -3.22 -5.42 -7.05
CA VAL A 52 -2.25 -5.42 -5.98
C VAL A 52 -2.35 -6.69 -5.15
N LYS A 53 -1.21 -7.33 -4.92
CA LYS A 53 -0.99 -8.39 -3.93
C LYS A 53 -0.14 -7.85 -2.77
N PRO A 54 -0.22 -8.45 -1.58
CA PRO A 54 0.65 -8.07 -0.48
C PRO A 54 2.12 -8.27 -0.86
N MET A 55 2.93 -7.25 -0.62
CA MET A 55 4.38 -7.40 -0.72
C MET A 55 4.86 -8.37 0.37
N ILE A 56 5.79 -9.26 0.01
CA ILE A 56 6.56 -10.08 0.94
C ILE A 56 7.94 -9.45 1.06
N TRP A 57 8.34 -9.17 2.29
CA TRP A 57 9.67 -8.72 2.64
C TRP A 57 10.47 -9.88 3.23
N ARG A 58 11.72 -10.04 2.79
CA ARG A 58 12.67 -11.01 3.36
C ARG A 58 13.98 -10.34 3.73
N GLY A 59 14.46 -10.58 4.93
CA GLY A 59 15.76 -10.08 5.36
C GLY A 59 16.12 -10.54 6.76
N THR A 60 17.28 -10.08 7.22
CA THR A 60 17.78 -10.31 8.58
C THR A 60 17.74 -8.99 9.36
N LEU A 61 17.52 -9.07 10.68
CA LEU A 61 17.52 -7.90 11.55
C LEU A 61 18.96 -7.51 11.96
N LYS A 62 19.80 -8.51 12.23
CA LYS A 62 21.21 -8.36 12.56
C LYS A 62 22.07 -9.33 11.76
N GLU A 63 23.36 -9.03 11.68
CA GLU A 63 24.32 -9.96 11.10
C GLU A 63 24.32 -11.27 11.89
N GLY A 64 24.13 -12.39 11.18
CA GLY A 64 24.04 -13.73 11.77
C GLY A 64 22.64 -14.17 12.20
N ASP A 65 21.63 -13.29 12.17
CA ASP A 65 20.24 -13.69 12.42
C ASP A 65 19.70 -14.56 11.27
N PRO A 66 18.73 -15.46 11.55
CA PRO A 66 18.00 -16.13 10.49
C PRO A 66 17.19 -15.12 9.67
N GLU A 67 17.03 -15.40 8.37
CA GLU A 67 16.13 -14.64 7.52
C GLU A 67 14.69 -14.79 8.00
N ILE A 68 13.97 -13.68 8.12
CA ILE A 68 12.56 -13.64 8.47
C ILE A 68 11.73 -13.16 7.28
N THR A 69 10.45 -13.51 7.29
CA THR A 69 9.47 -13.08 6.29
C THR A 69 8.42 -12.19 6.96
N LEU A 70 8.21 -10.99 6.41
CA LEU A 70 7.20 -10.02 6.83
C LEU A 70 6.34 -9.61 5.63
N HIS A 71 5.21 -8.97 5.89
CA HIS A 71 4.22 -8.61 4.85
C HIS A 71 3.79 -7.15 4.93
N GLY A 72 3.38 -6.57 3.80
CA GLY A 72 2.92 -5.19 3.73
C GLY A 72 3.98 -4.26 3.15
N THR A 73 3.78 -2.95 3.23
CA THR A 73 4.75 -1.97 2.71
C THR A 73 6.02 -1.93 3.58
N ILE A 74 7.06 -1.23 3.13
CA ILE A 74 8.26 -1.00 3.94
C ILE A 74 7.94 -0.30 5.27
N GLU A 75 6.94 0.57 5.30
CA GLU A 75 6.44 1.18 6.52
C GLU A 75 5.82 0.14 7.46
N ASP A 76 4.99 -0.78 6.92
CA ASP A 76 4.38 -1.88 7.67
C ASP A 76 5.44 -2.86 8.20
N VAL A 77 6.45 -3.18 7.39
CA VAL A 77 7.58 -4.03 7.76
C VAL A 77 8.37 -3.38 8.89
N ALA A 78 8.71 -2.10 8.76
CA ALA A 78 9.41 -1.38 9.83
C ALA A 78 8.58 -1.32 11.13
N ALA A 79 7.26 -1.22 11.04
CA ALA A 79 6.36 -1.29 12.19
C ALA A 79 6.34 -2.68 12.84
N GLN A 80 6.29 -3.75 12.04
CA GLN A 80 6.37 -5.13 12.53
C GLN A 80 7.70 -5.41 13.24
N ILE A 81 8.82 -4.94 12.68
CA ILE A 81 10.13 -5.09 13.32
C ILE A 81 10.14 -4.33 14.65
N ARG A 82 9.68 -3.07 14.68
CA ARG A 82 9.61 -2.27 15.91
C ARG A 82 8.70 -2.85 16.99
N ALA A 83 7.72 -3.68 16.63
CA ALA A 83 6.90 -4.38 17.61
C ALA A 83 7.71 -5.39 18.45
N VAL A 84 8.81 -5.92 17.89
CA VAL A 84 9.70 -6.88 18.57
C VAL A 84 11.01 -6.23 19.03
N GLU A 85 11.53 -5.27 18.26
CA GLU A 85 12.73 -4.49 18.55
C GLU A 85 12.41 -2.98 18.51
N PRO A 86 11.91 -2.40 19.63
CA PRO A 86 11.39 -1.02 19.63
C PRO A 86 12.39 0.08 19.23
N GLN A 87 13.69 -0.19 19.33
CA GLN A 87 14.75 0.76 18.94
C GLN A 87 15.27 0.52 17.51
N PHE A 88 14.62 -0.37 16.75
CA PHE A 88 15.01 -0.66 15.39
C PHE A 88 14.96 0.60 14.52
N ILE A 89 16.10 0.86 13.87
CA ILE A 89 16.28 1.84 12.82
C ILE A 89 16.95 1.09 11.69
N TRP A 90 16.48 1.30 10.46
CA TRP A 90 17.14 0.75 9.29
C TRP A 90 18.62 1.16 9.27
N PRO A 91 19.57 0.22 9.09
CA PRO A 91 20.98 0.54 9.12
C PRO A 91 21.34 1.53 8.00
N SER A 92 22.17 2.53 8.33
CA SER A 92 22.67 3.49 7.35
C SER A 92 23.58 2.80 6.33
N GLN A 93 23.51 3.22 5.08
CA GLN A 93 24.23 2.60 3.94
C GLN A 93 25.76 2.54 4.15
N ASP A 94 26.30 3.43 4.99
CA ASP A 94 27.74 3.48 5.36
C ASP A 94 28.27 2.20 6.01
N GLN A 95 27.40 1.32 6.53
CA GLN A 95 27.82 0.07 7.15
C GLN A 95 28.00 -1.08 6.15
N HIS A 96 27.45 -0.98 4.93
CA HIS A 96 27.54 -2.02 3.90
C HIS A 96 27.52 -1.42 2.48
N ALA A 97 28.36 -0.43 2.20
CA ALA A 97 28.51 0.13 0.87
C ALA A 97 29.26 -0.85 -0.07
N THR A 98 28.64 -1.97 -0.41
CA THR A 98 28.81 -2.48 -1.76
C THR A 98 27.97 -1.55 -2.63
N ILE A 99 28.64 -0.81 -3.52
CA ILE A 99 27.98 -0.06 -4.58
C ILE A 99 27.14 -1.09 -5.35
N SER A 100 25.85 -1.18 -5.04
CA SER A 100 24.91 -1.98 -5.82
C SER A 100 25.00 -1.41 -7.22
N GLU A 101 25.34 -2.25 -8.19
CA GLU A 101 25.26 -1.87 -9.59
C GLU A 101 23.85 -1.34 -9.80
N ARG A 102 23.76 -0.04 -10.08
CA ARG A 102 22.49 0.66 -10.20
C ARG A 102 21.63 -0.12 -11.19
N ALA A 103 20.38 -0.43 -10.82
CA ALA A 103 19.44 -1.01 -11.77
C ALA A 103 19.47 -0.17 -13.06
N GLU A 104 19.86 -0.79 -14.18
CA GLU A 104 20.01 -0.11 -15.46
C GLU A 104 18.62 0.16 -16.03
N ILE A 105 18.02 1.28 -15.62
CA ILE A 105 16.70 1.70 -16.07
C ILE A 105 16.83 2.14 -17.52
N THR A 106 16.28 1.33 -18.43
CA THR A 106 16.41 1.55 -19.87
C THR A 106 15.31 2.46 -20.42
N LYS A 107 14.19 2.58 -19.69
CA LYS A 107 13.06 3.39 -20.13
C LYS A 107 12.27 3.97 -18.96
N VAL A 108 12.06 5.28 -19.01
CA VAL A 108 11.05 5.97 -18.20
C VAL A 108 9.90 6.42 -19.10
N THR A 109 8.67 6.18 -18.66
CA THR A 109 7.44 6.63 -19.33
C THR A 109 6.63 7.45 -18.35
N CYS A 110 6.47 8.74 -18.65
CA CYS A 110 5.66 9.64 -17.84
C CYS A 110 4.19 9.55 -18.23
N ASP A 111 3.32 9.97 -17.32
CA ASP A 111 1.88 10.10 -17.57
C ASP A 111 1.16 8.81 -17.99
N ILE A 112 1.58 7.66 -17.45
CA ILE A 112 0.99 6.34 -17.78
C ILE A 112 -0.54 6.34 -17.81
N ASP A 113 -1.12 5.87 -18.91
CA ASP A 113 -2.57 5.90 -19.16
C ASP A 113 -3.39 5.16 -18.09
N GLY A 114 -4.58 5.66 -17.79
CA GLY A 114 -5.52 5.02 -16.87
C GLY A 114 -6.68 5.93 -16.46
N ALA A 115 -7.86 5.35 -16.21
CA ALA A 115 -9.08 6.09 -15.89
C ALA A 115 -9.02 6.92 -14.58
N ASN A 116 -8.08 6.61 -13.69
CA ASN A 116 -7.87 7.28 -12.39
C ASN A 116 -6.43 7.81 -12.22
N ALA A 117 -5.75 8.09 -13.32
CA ALA A 117 -4.31 8.31 -13.31
C ALA A 117 -3.95 9.72 -12.79
N HIS A 118 -3.92 9.86 -11.47
CA HIS A 118 -3.51 11.07 -10.76
C HIS A 118 -2.01 11.00 -10.40
N GLY A 119 -1.32 12.14 -10.48
CA GLY A 119 0.06 12.24 -10.00
C GLY A 119 0.12 12.27 -8.48
N ALA A 120 1.16 11.68 -7.92
CA ALA A 120 1.48 11.73 -6.50
C ALA A 120 2.16 13.06 -6.14
N PRO A 121 1.89 13.67 -4.98
CA PRO A 121 2.63 14.83 -4.51
C PRO A 121 4.14 14.54 -4.41
N LEU A 122 4.97 15.38 -5.03
CA LEU A 122 6.41 15.16 -5.12
C LEU A 122 7.09 14.97 -3.75
N LEU A 123 6.70 15.75 -2.74
CA LEU A 123 7.25 15.64 -1.39
C LEU A 123 7.04 14.26 -0.78
N GLN A 124 5.90 13.63 -1.08
CA GLN A 124 5.57 12.30 -0.60
C GLN A 124 6.30 11.21 -1.38
N VAL A 125 6.56 11.42 -2.67
CA VAL A 125 7.45 10.55 -3.46
C VAL A 125 8.88 10.59 -2.92
N TRP A 126 9.37 11.75 -2.48
CA TRP A 126 10.66 11.83 -1.78
C TRP A 126 10.66 11.11 -0.44
N GLN A 127 9.53 11.11 0.29
CA GLN A 127 9.42 10.31 1.50
C GLN A 127 9.51 8.80 1.21
N ILE A 128 8.85 8.33 0.16
CA ILE A 128 8.97 6.94 -0.33
C ILE A 128 10.44 6.61 -0.60
N ARG A 129 11.14 7.46 -1.37
CA ARG A 129 12.57 7.30 -1.65
C ARG A 129 13.38 7.14 -0.36
N ASN A 130 13.15 8.01 0.61
CA ASN A 130 13.89 8.01 1.87
C ASN A 130 13.60 6.76 2.71
N ASN A 131 12.35 6.29 2.72
CA ASN A 131 11.98 5.04 3.38
C ASN A 131 12.69 3.84 2.73
N LEU A 132 12.87 3.85 1.40
CA LEU A 132 13.56 2.79 0.66
C LEU A 132 15.09 2.84 0.75
N ALA A 133 15.68 4.04 0.88
CA ALA A 133 17.14 4.23 0.88
C ALA A 133 17.86 3.41 1.95
N HIS A 134 17.19 3.12 3.06
CA HIS A 134 17.73 2.34 4.16
C HIS A 134 17.05 0.97 4.30
N ALA A 135 16.00 0.69 3.54
CA ALA A 135 15.29 -0.58 3.61
C ALA A 135 16.22 -1.72 3.16
N THR A 136 16.68 -2.51 4.13
CA THR A 136 17.45 -3.72 3.85
C THR A 136 16.53 -4.84 3.39
N GLY A 137 17.12 -5.99 3.04
CA GLY A 137 16.37 -7.14 2.57
C GLY A 137 15.81 -6.96 1.16
N THR A 138 14.90 -7.86 0.81
CA THR A 138 14.29 -7.95 -0.51
C THR A 138 12.80 -7.70 -0.44
N CYS A 139 12.32 -6.98 -1.44
CA CYS A 139 10.94 -6.67 -1.71
C CYS A 139 10.49 -7.54 -2.87
N SER A 140 9.26 -8.00 -2.81
CA SER A 140 8.77 -8.92 -3.83
C SER A 140 7.56 -8.46 -4.61
N VAL A 141 7.36 -9.10 -5.76
CA VAL A 141 6.08 -9.16 -6.45
C VAL A 141 5.79 -10.59 -6.92
N GLU A 142 4.54 -11.03 -6.76
CA GLU A 142 4.06 -12.29 -7.33
C GLU A 142 4.13 -12.27 -8.86
N GLY A 143 4.35 -13.43 -9.47
CA GLY A 143 4.30 -13.58 -10.92
C GLY A 143 2.87 -13.55 -11.45
N GLY A 144 2.68 -12.96 -12.62
CA GLY A 144 1.43 -12.94 -13.37
C GLY A 144 1.24 -11.62 -14.13
N PRO A 145 0.40 -11.59 -15.18
CA PRO A 145 0.17 -10.38 -15.95
C PRO A 145 -0.51 -9.30 -15.09
N GLY A 146 0.09 -8.12 -15.03
CA GLY A 146 -0.43 -6.97 -14.28
C GLY A 146 -0.40 -7.13 -12.76
N VAL A 147 0.41 -8.05 -12.21
CA VAL A 147 0.51 -8.22 -10.76
C VAL A 147 1.46 -7.17 -10.19
N CYS A 148 0.98 -6.41 -9.21
CA CYS A 148 1.80 -5.45 -8.48
C CYS A 148 1.85 -5.79 -6.99
N SER A 149 2.92 -5.36 -6.34
CA SER A 149 3.02 -5.26 -4.89
C SER A 149 3.24 -3.81 -4.50
N ARG A 150 2.44 -3.30 -3.57
CA ARG A 150 2.64 -1.94 -3.04
C ARG A 150 3.83 -1.98 -2.08
N ILE A 151 4.94 -1.40 -2.50
CA ILE A 151 6.20 -1.46 -1.77
C ILE A 151 6.25 -0.40 -0.68
N SER A 152 5.80 0.81 -0.98
CA SER A 152 5.80 1.94 -0.05
C SER A 152 4.60 2.82 -0.33
N CYS A 153 4.04 3.38 0.75
CA CYS A 153 2.89 4.28 0.70
C CYS A 153 3.14 5.41 1.69
N SER A 154 3.11 6.66 1.22
CA SER A 154 3.32 7.84 2.06
C SER A 154 2.31 8.92 1.70
N GLY A 155 1.36 9.19 2.59
CA GLY A 155 0.30 10.18 2.37
C GLY A 155 -0.61 9.79 1.21
N HIS A 156 -0.39 10.37 0.05
CA HIS A 156 -1.13 10.12 -1.19
C HIS A 156 -0.20 9.74 -2.35
N ALA A 157 0.95 9.16 -2.04
CA ALA A 157 1.90 8.64 -3.00
C ALA A 157 2.13 7.16 -2.71
N ALA A 158 2.22 6.36 -3.76
CA ALA A 158 2.69 4.98 -3.65
C ALA A 158 3.71 4.64 -4.73
N LEU A 159 4.55 3.67 -4.37
CA LEU A 159 5.44 2.97 -5.29
C LEU A 159 4.99 1.51 -5.36
N TRP A 160 4.77 1.04 -6.59
CA TRP A 160 4.44 -0.34 -6.88
C TRP A 160 5.58 -0.99 -7.65
N LEU A 161 5.95 -2.20 -7.21
CA LEU A 161 6.75 -3.14 -7.98
C LEU A 161 5.78 -4.04 -8.73
N CYS A 162 5.85 -4.03 -10.05
CA CYS A 162 4.93 -4.77 -10.89
C CYS A 162 5.68 -5.74 -11.79
N SER A 163 5.10 -6.91 -12.02
CA SER A 163 5.61 -7.88 -12.96
C SER A 163 4.51 -8.28 -13.92
N ASP A 164 4.92 -8.57 -15.16
CA ASP A 164 4.10 -9.27 -16.15
C ASP A 164 4.63 -10.69 -16.42
N SER A 165 5.73 -11.07 -15.76
CA SER A 165 6.38 -12.38 -15.85
C SER A 165 5.62 -13.40 -15.02
N PRO A 166 5.56 -14.69 -15.41
CA PRO A 166 4.97 -15.74 -14.59
C PRO A 166 5.77 -16.04 -13.32
N SER A 167 7.03 -15.59 -13.25
CA SER A 167 7.93 -15.87 -12.14
C SER A 167 7.72 -14.90 -10.98
N TYR A 168 7.87 -15.42 -9.77
CA TYR A 168 7.92 -14.59 -8.57
C TYR A 168 9.26 -13.84 -8.51
N ILE A 169 9.23 -12.52 -8.27
CA ILE A 169 10.42 -11.67 -8.30
C ILE A 169 10.76 -11.20 -6.89
N TYR A 170 12.04 -11.26 -6.55
CA TYR A 170 12.64 -10.62 -5.38
C TYR A 170 13.73 -9.66 -5.86
N THR A 171 13.68 -8.42 -5.40
CA THR A 171 14.71 -7.41 -5.66
C THR A 171 15.06 -6.72 -4.35
N LYS A 172 16.27 -6.16 -4.20
CA LYS A 172 16.57 -5.42 -2.97
C LYS A 172 15.67 -4.20 -2.89
N CYS A 173 15.09 -3.95 -1.72
CA CYS A 173 14.18 -2.82 -1.57
C CYS A 173 14.86 -1.48 -1.87
N ASN A 174 16.13 -1.34 -1.49
CA ASN A 174 16.91 -0.13 -1.73
C ASN A 174 17.29 0.10 -3.21
N ASP A 175 17.34 -0.94 -4.05
CA ASP A 175 17.57 -0.78 -5.49
C ASP A 175 16.43 0.01 -6.17
N LEU A 176 15.22 0.00 -5.59
CA LEU A 176 14.06 0.76 -6.06
C LEU A 176 14.21 2.29 -5.89
N VAL A 177 15.22 2.75 -5.15
CA VAL A 177 15.57 4.17 -5.07
C VAL A 177 16.00 4.73 -6.43
N ALA A 178 16.71 3.93 -7.24
CA ALA A 178 17.14 4.36 -8.57
C ALA A 178 15.93 4.69 -9.45
N TYR A 179 14.92 3.81 -9.43
CA TYR A 179 13.64 4.01 -10.13
C TYR A 179 12.94 5.28 -9.67
N THR A 180 12.92 5.53 -8.36
CA THR A 180 12.30 6.74 -7.82
C THR A 180 13.00 8.00 -8.32
N ASN A 181 14.34 8.02 -8.32
CA ASN A 181 15.10 9.17 -8.82
C ASN A 181 14.82 9.41 -10.32
N ASP A 182 14.84 8.37 -11.14
CA ASP A 182 14.68 8.51 -12.58
C ASP A 182 13.27 8.92 -12.98
N ILE A 183 12.25 8.31 -12.36
CA ILE A 183 10.86 8.70 -12.59
C ILE A 183 10.63 10.16 -12.14
N VAL A 184 11.20 10.59 -11.02
CA VAL A 184 11.06 11.99 -10.59
C VAL A 184 11.78 12.93 -11.55
N ASN A 185 13.04 12.64 -11.90
CA ASN A 185 13.85 13.49 -12.78
C ASN A 185 13.20 13.70 -14.15
N GLU A 186 12.60 12.64 -14.72
CA GLU A 186 11.98 12.69 -16.04
C GLU A 186 10.52 13.17 -15.99
N CYS A 187 9.76 12.82 -14.93
CA CYS A 187 8.29 12.98 -14.92
C CYS A 187 7.74 14.09 -14.01
N GLN A 188 8.58 14.81 -13.25
CA GLN A 188 8.16 15.92 -12.40
C GLN A 188 7.52 17.09 -13.20
N GLY A 189 7.75 17.17 -14.51
CA GLY A 189 7.22 18.24 -15.39
C GLY A 189 6.13 17.82 -16.39
N SER A 190 5.77 16.53 -16.44
CA SER A 190 4.92 15.98 -17.52
C SER A 190 3.42 16.12 -17.26
N SER A 191 3.02 16.28 -15.99
CA SER A 191 1.61 16.51 -15.65
C SER A 191 1.13 17.75 -16.41
N LYS A 192 0.10 17.58 -17.25
CA LYS A 192 -0.55 18.66 -18.02
C LYS A 192 -0.91 19.83 -17.09
N GLY A 193 -0.02 20.82 -16.98
CA GLY A 193 -0.11 21.91 -16.02
C GLY A 193 1.25 22.21 -15.39
N HIS A 194 2.08 22.96 -16.13
CA HIS A 194 3.36 23.46 -15.66
C HIS A 194 3.26 24.19 -14.31
N MET A 195 3.78 23.60 -13.24
CA MET A 195 4.18 24.35 -12.05
C MET A 195 5.42 23.68 -11.42
N HIS A 196 6.57 24.33 -11.59
CA HIS A 196 7.78 24.14 -10.77
C HIS A 196 7.51 24.64 -9.33
N ASP A 197 6.55 24.02 -8.66
CA ASP A 197 6.06 24.45 -7.36
C ASP A 197 6.01 23.26 -6.40
N GLN A 198 5.91 23.55 -5.11
CA GLN A 198 5.60 22.66 -3.98
C GLN A 198 4.34 21.79 -4.18
N HIS A 199 3.58 22.04 -5.27
CA HIS A 199 2.43 21.26 -5.74
C HIS A 199 2.76 20.34 -6.92
N ALA A 200 4.04 20.18 -7.28
CA ALA A 200 4.45 19.29 -8.36
C ALA A 200 3.97 17.87 -8.07
N THR A 201 3.40 17.25 -9.09
CA THR A 201 2.95 15.87 -9.02
C THR A 201 3.75 15.00 -9.96
N VAL A 202 4.10 13.80 -9.51
CA VAL A 202 4.87 12.83 -10.30
C VAL A 202 3.97 11.65 -10.63
N ARG A 203 4.00 11.25 -11.90
CA ARG A 203 3.40 10.01 -12.38
C ARG A 203 4.29 9.42 -13.46
N GLY A 204 4.72 8.19 -13.25
CA GLY A 204 5.53 7.52 -14.25
C GLY A 204 5.77 6.06 -13.95
N ARG A 205 6.30 5.40 -14.97
CA ARG A 205 6.78 4.03 -14.94
C ARG A 205 8.24 4.01 -15.35
N GLY A 206 9.06 3.29 -14.60
CA GLY A 206 10.43 2.95 -14.98
C GLY A 206 10.51 1.46 -15.25
N SER A 207 11.23 1.08 -16.29
CA SER A 207 11.52 -0.32 -16.65
C SER A 207 13.00 -0.47 -16.95
N ASP A 208 13.57 -1.60 -16.53
CA ASP A 208 14.89 -2.06 -16.96
C ASP A 208 14.75 -3.18 -18.01
N THR A 209 15.84 -3.88 -18.33
CA THR A 209 15.83 -5.08 -19.18
C THR A 209 15.30 -6.33 -18.47
N GLY A 210 14.93 -6.21 -17.20
CA GLY A 210 14.46 -7.30 -16.35
C GLY A 210 12.96 -7.57 -16.46
N ASP A 211 12.51 -8.48 -15.59
CA ASP A 211 11.15 -9.03 -15.58
C ASP A 211 10.13 -8.18 -14.79
N TYR A 212 10.54 -7.01 -14.30
CA TYR A 212 9.68 -6.12 -13.52
C TYR A 212 9.78 -4.66 -13.98
N HIS A 213 8.80 -3.87 -13.55
CA HIS A 213 8.79 -2.44 -13.71
C HIS A 213 8.25 -1.77 -12.44
N VAL A 214 8.63 -0.52 -12.24
CA VAL A 214 8.21 0.27 -11.08
C VAL A 214 7.24 1.34 -11.55
N ILE A 215 6.16 1.52 -10.81
CA ILE A 215 5.17 2.56 -11.05
C ILE A 215 5.13 3.49 -9.82
N ILE A 216 5.12 4.80 -10.06
CA ILE A 216 4.86 5.82 -9.04
C ILE A 216 3.65 6.64 -9.45
N GLY A 217 2.76 6.88 -8.51
CA GLY A 217 1.58 7.72 -8.69
C GLY A 217 0.73 7.79 -7.43
N TYR A 218 -0.41 8.48 -7.54
CA TYR A 218 -1.33 8.66 -6.43
C TYR A 218 -1.91 7.32 -5.93
N ASP A 219 -2.01 7.14 -4.62
CA ASP A 219 -2.78 6.06 -4.00
C ASP A 219 -3.45 6.59 -2.72
N ASP A 220 -4.61 6.04 -2.37
CA ASP A 220 -5.18 6.25 -1.04
C ASP A 220 -4.43 5.34 -0.04
N CYS A 221 -3.37 5.89 0.55
CA CYS A 221 -2.81 5.45 1.83
C CYS A 221 -3.64 6.07 2.98
#